data_AF-A0A7Y7PKU9-F1
#
_entry.id   AF-A0A7Y7PKU9-F1
#
_cell.length_a   1.000
_cell.length_b   1.000
_cell.length_c   1.000
_cell.angle_alpha   90.00
_cell.angle_beta   90.00
_cell.angle_gamma   90.00
#
_symmetry.space_group_name_H-M   'P 1'
#
loop_
_entity.id
_entity.type
_entity.pdbx_description
1 polymer ?
#
loop_
_entity_poly.entity_id
_entity_poly.type
_entity_poly.pdbx_seq_one_letter_code
_entity_poly.pdbx_strand_id
1 'polypeptide(L)'
;MTTQLYPLVGPTDPTAALASRSILRVQKARLKNQQLTCDFTEQRSDEAPLRTFTLTAQELVHPDLLTCLAQLVPHLCLLCEQLRETPDFWPDDNTGLLPDHLTPFTVTGLVLGGGGSGVTLIGQRQLAGGKVLNLTSPYVALDQELEPYTYAGLLETAVQAAVAEIEAALRGKCTDYRQLDLFEPAAGFTAIDEPFIPLVVRA
;
A
#
# COMPACT_ATOMS: atom_id res chain seq x y z
N MET A 1 2.57 -23.28 -23.40
CA MET A 1 1.11 -23.33 -23.37
C MET A 1 0.63 -22.04 -22.75
N THR A 2 0.09 -21.12 -23.54
CA THR A 2 -0.42 -19.83 -23.07
C THR A 2 -1.78 -20.06 -22.42
N THR A 3 -1.83 -20.04 -21.09
CA THR A 3 -3.08 -20.13 -20.34
C THR A 3 -3.94 -18.92 -20.68
N GLN A 4 -5.12 -19.17 -21.27
CA GLN A 4 -6.08 -18.13 -21.60
C GLN A 4 -6.65 -17.54 -20.31
N LEU A 5 -6.37 -16.27 -20.04
CA LEU A 5 -6.90 -15.54 -18.89
C LEU A 5 -8.32 -15.07 -19.24
N TYR A 6 -9.30 -15.46 -18.43
CA TYR A 6 -10.67 -14.97 -18.54
C TYR A 6 -10.86 -13.75 -17.63
N PRO A 7 -11.54 -12.70 -18.10
CA PRO A 7 -11.91 -11.59 -17.22
C PRO A 7 -12.77 -12.14 -16.07
N LEU A 8 -12.47 -11.69 -14.85
CA LEU A 8 -13.24 -12.05 -13.65
C LEU A 8 -14.71 -11.56 -13.72
N VAL A 9 -14.97 -10.60 -14.62
CA VAL A 9 -16.27 -9.96 -14.84
C VAL A 9 -16.90 -10.56 -16.10
N GLY A 10 -18.21 -10.86 -16.00
CA GLY A 10 -19.01 -11.63 -16.98
C GLY A 10 -19.06 -11.05 -18.40
N PRO A 11 -19.89 -11.64 -19.29
CA PRO A 11 -19.77 -11.49 -20.74
C PRO A 11 -19.72 -10.01 -21.16
N THR A 12 -18.70 -9.69 -21.94
CA THR A 12 -18.41 -8.36 -22.47
C THR A 12 -19.52 -7.93 -23.42
N ASP A 13 -20.51 -7.21 -22.91
CA ASP A 13 -21.45 -6.49 -23.75
C ASP A 13 -20.75 -5.20 -24.24
N PRO A 14 -20.60 -4.98 -25.56
CA PRO A 14 -19.87 -3.83 -26.11
C PRO A 14 -20.59 -2.48 -25.86
N THR A 15 -21.81 -2.49 -25.33
CA THR A 15 -22.55 -1.31 -24.86
C THR A 15 -22.39 -1.03 -23.36
N ALA A 16 -21.72 -1.93 -22.61
CA ALA A 16 -21.52 -1.83 -21.17
C ALA A 16 -20.20 -1.13 -20.75
N ALA A 17 -19.63 -0.28 -21.62
CA ALA A 17 -18.43 0.51 -21.31
C ALA A 17 -18.59 1.46 -20.10
N LEU A 18 -19.81 1.60 -19.58
CA LEU A 18 -20.16 2.38 -18.39
C LEU A 18 -20.65 1.53 -17.20
N ALA A 19 -20.81 0.21 -17.33
CA ALA A 19 -21.48 -0.63 -16.34
C ALA A 19 -20.61 -1.81 -15.88
N SER A 20 -19.98 -1.64 -14.71
CA SER A 20 -19.62 -2.65 -13.69
C SER A 20 -18.34 -2.25 -12.95
N ARG A 21 -18.25 -1.03 -12.41
CA ARG A 21 -17.30 -0.78 -11.32
C ARG A 21 -17.90 -1.41 -10.07
N SER A 22 -17.57 -2.68 -9.82
CA SER A 22 -17.99 -3.35 -8.61
C SER A 22 -17.62 -2.50 -7.39
N ILE A 23 -18.54 -2.39 -6.43
CA ILE A 23 -18.27 -1.70 -5.18
C ILE A 23 -17.41 -2.64 -4.34
N LEU A 24 -16.15 -2.23 -4.13
CA LEU A 24 -15.21 -2.95 -3.28
C LEU A 24 -15.27 -2.34 -1.88
N ARG A 25 -15.33 -3.19 -0.86
CA ARG A 25 -15.15 -2.76 0.54
C ARG A 25 -14.04 -3.57 1.17
N VAL A 26 -12.94 -2.90 1.48
CA VAL A 26 -11.82 -3.51 2.22
C VAL A 26 -12.31 -3.86 3.62
N GLN A 27 -12.01 -5.07 4.07
CA GLN A 27 -12.27 -5.50 5.46
C GLN A 27 -10.98 -5.63 6.24
N LYS A 28 -9.92 -6.10 5.57
CA LYS A 28 -8.63 -6.33 6.20
C LYS A 28 -7.54 -6.28 5.16
N ALA A 29 -6.45 -5.61 5.49
CA ALA A 29 -5.25 -5.58 4.67
C ALA A 29 -4.04 -5.92 5.52
N ARG A 30 -3.16 -6.76 4.98
CA ARG A 30 -1.87 -7.10 5.58
C ARG A 30 -0.79 -7.06 4.53
N LEU A 31 0.34 -6.51 4.92
CA LEU A 31 1.56 -6.41 4.16
C LEU A 31 2.58 -7.37 4.76
N LYS A 32 3.09 -8.29 3.93
CA LYS A 32 4.18 -9.18 4.29
C LYS A 32 5.19 -9.19 3.16
N ASN A 33 6.45 -8.93 3.45
CA ASN A 33 7.51 -8.89 2.44
C ASN A 33 7.17 -7.96 1.24
N GLN A 34 6.55 -6.80 1.52
CA GLN A 34 6.05 -5.85 0.50
C GLN A 34 4.97 -6.42 -0.44
N GLN A 35 4.37 -7.55 -0.11
CA GLN A 35 3.22 -8.12 -0.80
C GLN A 35 1.95 -7.88 0.01
N LEU A 36 0.90 -7.42 -0.67
CA LEU A 36 -0.40 -7.13 -0.08
C LEU A 36 -1.29 -8.37 -0.10
N THR A 37 -1.75 -8.79 1.08
CA THR A 37 -2.88 -9.69 1.25
C THR A 37 -4.08 -8.88 1.74
N CYS A 38 -5.17 -8.89 1.00
CA CYS A 38 -6.37 -8.13 1.32
C CYS A 38 -7.60 -9.03 1.30
N ASP A 39 -8.42 -8.92 2.34
CA ASP A 39 -9.78 -9.44 2.39
C ASP A 39 -10.74 -8.29 2.08
N PHE A 40 -11.58 -8.45 1.07
CA PHE A 40 -12.54 -7.44 0.64
C PHE A 40 -13.86 -8.09 0.22
N THR A 41 -14.94 -7.31 0.28
CA THR A 41 -16.21 -7.71 -0.33
C THR A 41 -16.42 -7.00 -1.65
N GLU A 42 -16.99 -7.72 -2.61
CA GLU A 42 -17.40 -7.19 -3.90
C GLU A 42 -18.92 -7.27 -4.02
N GLN A 43 -19.53 -6.15 -4.38
CA GLN A 43 -20.95 -6.07 -4.71
C GLN A 43 -21.10 -5.54 -6.15
N ARG A 44 -21.74 -6.34 -7.02
CA ARG A 44 -21.92 -6.00 -8.45
C ARG A 44 -23.04 -4.98 -8.70
N SER A 45 -24.10 -5.02 -7.89
CA SER A 45 -25.23 -4.10 -7.88
C SER A 45 -25.82 -4.05 -6.47
N ASP A 46 -26.58 -3.00 -6.14
CA ASP A 46 -27.14 -2.80 -4.79
C ASP A 46 -28.01 -3.98 -4.30
N GLU A 47 -28.66 -4.69 -5.24
CA GLU A 47 -29.50 -5.87 -4.95
C GLU A 47 -28.74 -7.21 -5.01
N ALA A 48 -27.48 -7.23 -5.45
CA ALA A 48 -26.71 -8.47 -5.57
C ALA A 48 -26.12 -8.90 -4.21
N PRO A 49 -26.05 -10.21 -3.92
CA PRO A 49 -25.45 -10.71 -2.69
C PRO A 49 -23.96 -10.35 -2.62
N LEU A 50 -23.51 -9.95 -1.42
CA LEU A 50 -22.11 -9.66 -1.16
C LEU A 50 -21.28 -10.94 -1.30
N ARG A 51 -20.15 -10.84 -1.99
CA ARG A 51 -19.15 -11.90 -2.05
C ARG A 51 -17.89 -11.46 -1.35
N THR A 52 -17.33 -12.33 -0.52
CA THR A 52 -16.05 -12.10 0.14
C THR A 52 -14.94 -12.74 -0.67
N PHE A 53 -13.88 -11.98 -0.92
CA PHE A 53 -12.69 -12.40 -1.61
C PHE A 53 -11.45 -12.15 -0.75
N THR A 54 -10.49 -13.05 -0.86
CA THR A 54 -9.13 -12.84 -0.35
C THR A 54 -8.20 -12.82 -1.55
N LEU A 55 -7.50 -11.70 -1.73
CA LEU A 55 -6.51 -11.54 -2.78
C LEU A 55 -5.13 -11.40 -2.14
N THR A 56 -4.17 -12.16 -2.66
CA THR A 56 -2.75 -11.98 -2.33
C THR A 56 -2.04 -11.53 -3.59
N ALA A 57 -1.64 -10.26 -3.62
CA ALA A 57 -0.86 -9.69 -4.69
C ALA A 57 0.55 -10.29 -4.65
N GLN A 58 1.00 -10.85 -5.77
CA GLN A 58 2.37 -11.34 -5.90
C GLN A 58 3.36 -10.21 -6.22
N GLU A 59 2.83 -9.11 -6.76
CA GLU A 59 3.57 -7.90 -7.10
C GLU A 59 3.92 -7.09 -5.84
N LEU A 60 4.99 -6.31 -5.94
CA LEU A 60 5.44 -5.43 -4.88
C LEU A 60 4.56 -4.19 -4.83
N VAL A 61 4.07 -3.84 -3.63
CA VAL A 61 3.20 -2.68 -3.41
C VAL A 61 3.88 -1.37 -3.75
N HIS A 62 3.11 -0.41 -4.26
CA HIS A 62 3.59 0.94 -4.54
C HIS A 62 4.12 1.64 -3.26
N PRO A 63 5.21 2.44 -3.33
CA PRO A 63 5.78 3.15 -2.17
C PRO A 63 4.80 4.10 -1.47
N ASP A 64 3.80 4.63 -2.18
CA ASP A 64 2.74 5.45 -1.57
C ASP A 64 2.00 4.70 -0.47
N LEU A 65 1.68 3.41 -0.68
CA LEU A 65 1.04 2.59 0.34
C LEU A 65 1.94 2.42 1.57
N LEU A 66 3.24 2.22 1.37
CA LEU A 66 4.22 2.14 2.46
C LEU A 66 4.25 3.45 3.26
N THR A 67 4.20 4.58 2.56
CA THR A 67 4.18 5.92 3.17
C THR A 67 2.89 6.13 3.97
N CYS A 68 1.73 5.77 3.42
CA CYS A 68 0.46 5.85 4.15
C CYS A 68 0.44 4.96 5.40
N LEU A 69 1.01 3.75 5.33
CA LEU A 69 1.14 2.88 6.50
C LEU A 69 2.12 3.43 7.54
N ALA A 70 3.19 4.12 7.10
CA ALA A 70 4.13 4.79 7.99
C ALA A 70 3.44 5.89 8.83
N GLN A 71 2.50 6.63 8.24
CA GLN A 71 1.70 7.65 8.95
C GLN A 71 0.82 7.06 10.06
N LEU A 72 0.55 5.74 10.05
CA LEU A 72 -0.20 5.06 11.11
C LEU A 72 0.68 4.61 12.29
N VAL A 73 2.01 4.70 12.18
CA VAL A 73 2.95 4.27 13.24
C VAL A 73 2.77 5.05 14.55
N PRO A 74 2.67 6.40 14.56
CA PRO A 74 2.43 7.15 15.80
C PRO A 74 1.17 6.67 16.53
N HIS A 75 0.08 6.45 15.79
CA HIS A 75 -1.18 5.94 16.33
C HIS A 75 -1.03 4.54 16.94
N LEU A 76 -0.35 3.61 16.25
CA LEU A 76 -0.09 2.28 16.78
C LEU A 76 0.69 2.36 18.11
N CYS A 77 1.70 3.21 18.19
CA CYS A 77 2.51 3.38 19.39
C CYS A 77 1.70 3.90 20.58
N LEU A 78 0.83 4.90 20.37
CA LEU A 78 -0.03 5.44 21.42
C LEU A 78 -1.10 4.44 21.85
N LEU A 79 -1.79 3.80 20.90
CA LEU A 79 -2.87 2.85 21.18
C LEU A 79 -2.37 1.57 21.86
N CYS A 80 -1.14 1.15 21.59
CA CYS A 80 -0.50 0.01 22.24
C CYS A 80 0.36 0.41 23.45
N GLU A 81 0.29 1.68 23.89
CA GLU A 81 1.07 2.23 25.02
C GLU A 81 2.58 1.97 24.93
N GLN A 82 3.13 1.86 23.71
CA GLN A 82 4.54 1.53 23.50
C GLN A 82 5.45 2.74 23.72
N LEU A 83 4.92 3.93 23.51
CA LEU A 83 5.59 5.22 23.68
C LEU A 83 4.59 6.22 24.27
N ARG A 84 5.13 7.31 24.83
CA ARG A 84 4.34 8.47 25.25
C ARG A 84 4.51 9.58 24.23
N GLU A 85 3.48 10.39 24.09
CA GLU A 85 3.55 11.57 23.24
C GLU A 85 4.64 12.53 23.73
N THR A 86 5.42 13.02 22.77
CA THR A 86 6.43 14.06 22.91
C THR A 86 6.14 15.19 21.91
N PRO A 87 6.72 16.40 22.07
CA PRO A 87 6.46 17.51 21.14
C PRO A 87 6.83 17.22 19.67
N ASP A 88 7.75 16.27 19.44
CA ASP A 88 8.26 15.81 18.16
C ASP A 88 7.66 14.46 17.70
N PHE A 89 6.55 14.04 18.31
CA PHE A 89 5.98 12.70 18.10
C PHE A 89 5.29 12.53 16.76
N TRP A 90 4.73 13.62 16.23
CA TRP A 90 4.01 13.62 14.96
C TRP A 90 4.98 13.98 13.83
N PRO A 91 4.96 13.24 12.70
CA PRO A 91 5.82 13.55 11.57
C PRO A 91 5.48 14.93 11.00
N ASP A 92 6.49 15.72 10.66
CA ASP A 92 6.30 17.00 9.99
C ASP A 92 5.71 16.75 8.59
N ASP A 93 4.60 17.43 8.28
CA ASP A 93 3.88 17.35 6.99
C ASP A 93 4.80 17.60 5.77
N ASN A 94 5.94 18.26 5.97
CA ASN A 94 6.83 18.70 4.92
C ASN A 94 7.98 17.74 4.61
N THR A 95 8.29 16.79 5.51
CA THR A 95 9.43 15.86 5.32
C THR A 95 8.98 14.42 5.10
N GLY A 96 7.79 14.04 5.60
CA GLY A 96 7.27 12.67 5.48
C GLY A 96 8.12 11.61 6.19
N LEU A 97 9.14 12.02 6.94
CA LEU A 97 10.04 11.15 7.68
C LEU A 97 9.51 10.92 9.09
N LEU A 98 9.51 9.66 9.51
CA LEU A 98 9.20 9.29 10.88
C LEU A 98 10.34 9.72 11.81
N PRO A 99 10.03 10.31 12.98
CA PRO A 99 10.99 10.51 14.06
C PRO A 99 11.80 9.25 14.40
N ASP A 100 13.07 9.42 14.77
CA ASP A 100 14.02 8.31 15.04
C ASP A 100 13.49 7.30 16.08
N HIS A 101 12.72 7.77 17.06
CA HIS A 101 12.16 6.93 18.10
C HIS A 101 11.00 6.05 17.61
N LEU A 102 10.41 6.35 16.45
CA LEU A 102 9.38 5.56 15.78
C LEU A 102 9.94 4.58 14.74
N THR A 103 11.20 4.75 14.31
CA THR A 103 11.88 3.85 13.36
C THR A 103 11.81 2.35 13.71
N PRO A 104 11.90 1.88 14.97
CA PRO A 104 11.80 0.45 15.25
C PRO A 104 10.38 -0.12 15.09
N PHE A 105 9.36 0.71 14.87
CA PHE A 105 7.98 0.31 14.70
C PHE A 105 7.58 0.30 13.23
N THR A 106 6.70 -0.62 12.86
CA THR A 106 6.18 -0.72 11.50
C THR A 106 4.73 -1.19 11.53
N VAL A 107 3.83 -0.46 10.89
CA VAL A 107 2.46 -0.93 10.64
C VAL A 107 2.50 -1.90 9.46
N THR A 108 2.03 -3.12 9.69
CA THR A 108 1.99 -4.19 8.68
C THR A 108 0.57 -4.46 8.21
N GLY A 109 -0.45 -3.82 8.78
CA GLY A 109 -1.80 -3.99 8.31
C GLY A 109 -2.84 -3.27 9.14
N LEU A 110 -4.08 -3.35 8.68
CA LEU A 110 -5.25 -2.80 9.34
C LEU A 110 -6.45 -3.72 9.13
N VAL A 111 -7.37 -3.69 10.08
CA VAL A 111 -8.66 -4.37 10.03
C VAL A 111 -9.73 -3.31 10.25
N LEU A 112 -10.68 -3.21 9.32
CA LEU A 112 -11.83 -2.33 9.43
C LEU A 112 -12.98 -3.10 10.09
N GLY A 113 -13.46 -2.59 11.22
CA GLY A 113 -14.61 -3.11 11.94
C GLY A 113 -15.86 -2.27 11.68
N GLY A 114 -17.03 -2.79 12.08
CA GLY A 114 -18.30 -2.04 12.03
C GLY A 114 -18.74 -1.60 10.63
N GLY A 115 -18.23 -2.23 9.56
CA GLY A 115 -18.51 -1.80 8.19
C GLY A 115 -17.75 -0.53 7.76
N GLY A 116 -16.69 -0.16 8.49
CA GLY A 116 -15.87 1.02 8.25
C GLY A 116 -15.92 2.06 9.37
N SER A 117 -16.74 1.86 10.40
CA SER A 117 -16.88 2.79 11.54
C SER A 117 -15.78 2.68 12.58
N GLY A 118 -14.85 1.73 12.43
CA GLY A 118 -13.70 1.64 13.32
C GLY A 118 -12.56 0.81 12.73
N VAL A 119 -11.42 0.87 13.41
CA VAL A 119 -10.17 0.30 12.93
C VAL A 119 -9.39 -0.40 14.04
N THR A 120 -8.71 -1.47 13.66
CA THR A 120 -7.66 -2.12 14.45
C THR A 120 -6.38 -2.15 13.62
N LEU A 121 -5.31 -1.55 14.15
CA LEU A 121 -4.00 -1.53 13.53
C LEU A 121 -3.21 -2.78 13.92
N ILE A 122 -2.47 -3.31 12.96
CA ILE A 122 -1.52 -4.40 13.18
C ILE A 122 -0.15 -3.86 12.80
N GLY A 123 0.80 -4.03 13.70
CA GLY A 123 2.19 -3.73 13.39
C GLY A 123 3.15 -4.63 14.13
N GLN A 124 4.39 -4.21 14.14
CA GLN A 124 5.48 -4.90 14.79
C GLN A 124 6.52 -3.90 15.28
N ARG A 125 7.28 -4.32 16.31
CA ARG A 125 8.41 -3.58 16.86
C ARG A 125 9.65 -4.45 16.79
N GLN A 126 10.73 -3.89 16.24
CA GLN A 126 12.07 -4.48 16.30
C GLN A 126 12.67 -4.22 17.68
N LEU A 127 13.04 -5.29 18.39
CA LEU A 127 13.71 -5.20 19.69
C LEU A 127 15.23 -5.17 19.50
N ALA A 128 15.96 -4.58 20.45
CA ALA A 128 17.42 -4.46 20.39
C ALA A 128 18.16 -5.79 20.18
N GLY A 129 17.55 -6.92 20.59
CA GLY A 129 18.08 -8.27 20.39
C GLY A 129 17.75 -8.90 19.04
N GLY A 130 17.29 -8.15 18.03
CA GLY A 130 16.92 -8.65 16.71
C GLY A 130 15.62 -9.48 16.68
N LYS A 131 14.90 -9.54 17.79
CA LYS A 131 13.59 -10.19 17.89
C LYS A 131 12.48 -9.23 17.45
N VAL A 132 11.43 -9.78 16.87
CA VAL A 132 10.23 -9.02 16.45
C VAL A 132 9.12 -9.23 17.47
N LEU A 133 8.56 -8.14 17.99
CA LEU A 133 7.34 -8.15 18.80
C LEU A 133 6.16 -7.75 17.91
N ASN A 134 5.17 -8.62 17.78
CA ASN A 134 3.94 -8.29 17.05
C ASN A 134 3.00 -7.46 17.95
N LEU A 135 2.47 -6.38 17.40
CA LEU A 135 1.55 -5.47 18.06
C LEU A 135 0.19 -5.51 17.36
N THR A 136 -0.87 -5.54 18.13
CA THR A 136 -2.24 -5.37 17.64
C THR A 136 -2.91 -4.34 18.54
N SER A 137 -3.38 -3.25 17.95
CA SER A 137 -4.02 -2.19 18.72
C SER A 137 -5.37 -2.64 19.26
N PRO A 138 -5.88 -2.02 20.34
CA PRO A 138 -7.31 -2.07 20.63
C PRO A 138 -8.13 -1.56 19.43
N TYR A 139 -9.40 -1.95 19.39
CA TYR A 139 -10.36 -1.42 18.43
C TYR A 139 -10.65 0.04 18.77
N VAL A 140 -10.54 0.92 17.78
CA VAL A 140 -10.88 2.33 17.89
C VAL A 140 -12.09 2.60 17.02
N ALA A 141 -13.18 3.04 17.65
CA ALA A 141 -14.32 3.59 16.94
C ALA A 141 -13.94 4.97 16.39
N LEU A 142 -14.21 5.19 15.11
CA LEU A 142 -14.03 6.49 14.46
C LEU A 142 -15.31 7.34 14.58
N ASP A 143 -16.44 6.73 14.97
CA ASP A 143 -17.63 7.46 15.39
C ASP A 143 -17.49 8.03 16.81
N GLN A 144 -17.93 9.28 17.00
CA GLN A 144 -17.60 10.10 18.18
C GLN A 144 -18.39 9.73 19.45
N GLU A 145 -19.19 8.67 19.44
CA GLU A 145 -20.08 8.33 20.57
C GLU A 145 -19.45 7.40 21.61
N LEU A 146 -18.43 6.62 21.26
CA LEU A 146 -17.76 5.67 22.16
C LEU A 146 -16.32 6.16 22.46
N GLU A 147 -16.07 6.60 23.70
CA GLU A 147 -14.76 7.00 24.26
C GLU A 147 -13.72 7.52 23.23
N PRO A 148 -13.63 8.84 22.99
CA PRO A 148 -12.85 9.36 21.88
C PRO A 148 -11.36 9.21 22.16
N TYR A 149 -10.69 8.36 21.39
CA TYR A 149 -9.25 8.45 21.21
C TYR A 149 -8.90 9.89 20.79
N THR A 150 -8.00 10.54 21.51
CA THR A 150 -7.71 11.98 21.36
C THR A 150 -7.40 12.39 19.91
N TYR A 151 -6.77 11.48 19.15
CA TYR A 151 -6.37 11.70 17.75
C TYR A 151 -7.25 10.92 16.76
N ALA A 152 -8.50 10.61 17.11
CA ALA A 152 -9.41 9.86 16.26
C ALA A 152 -9.58 10.47 14.85
N GLY A 153 -9.66 11.80 14.74
CA GLY A 153 -9.78 12.47 13.43
C GLY A 153 -8.52 12.37 12.56
N LEU A 154 -7.33 12.43 13.17
CA LEU A 154 -6.06 12.20 12.46
C LEU A 154 -5.94 10.74 12.03
N LEU A 155 -6.32 9.82 12.91
CA LEU A 155 -6.35 8.39 12.63
C LEU A 155 -7.29 8.08 11.47
N GLU A 156 -8.50 8.64 11.49
CA GLU A 156 -9.48 8.47 10.41
C GLU A 156 -8.90 8.92 9.07
N THR A 157 -8.30 10.10 9.02
CA THR A 157 -7.69 10.65 7.80
C THR A 157 -6.57 9.73 7.27
N ALA A 158 -5.67 9.29 8.16
CA ALA A 158 -4.57 8.41 7.80
C ALA A 158 -5.05 7.03 7.34
N VAL A 159 -6.09 6.49 7.99
CA VAL A 159 -6.70 5.20 7.61
C VAL A 159 -7.39 5.32 6.25
N GLN A 160 -8.14 6.40 6.00
CA GLN A 160 -8.80 6.63 4.71
C GLN A 160 -7.76 6.72 3.57
N ALA A 161 -6.65 7.43 3.79
CA ALA A 161 -5.54 7.49 2.82
C ALA A 161 -4.94 6.09 2.56
N ALA A 162 -4.68 5.31 3.60
CA ALA A 162 -4.16 3.95 3.45
C ALA A 162 -5.15 3.02 2.73
N VAL A 163 -6.44 3.12 3.03
CA VAL A 163 -7.50 2.34 2.37
C VAL A 163 -7.60 2.71 0.89
N ALA A 164 -7.54 3.99 0.54
CA ALA A 164 -7.54 4.45 -0.85
C ALA A 164 -6.36 3.87 -1.64
N GLU A 165 -5.16 3.81 -1.04
CA GLU A 165 -3.98 3.20 -1.67
C GLU A 165 -4.07 1.68 -1.75
N ILE A 166 -4.64 0.99 -0.75
CA ILE A 166 -4.94 -0.45 -0.82
C ILE A 166 -5.90 -0.73 -1.98
N GLU A 167 -6.92 0.10 -2.10
CA GLU A 167 -7.90 0.05 -3.18
C GLU A 167 -7.30 0.32 -4.56
N ALA A 168 -6.34 1.23 -4.64
CA ALA A 168 -5.57 1.47 -5.86
C ALA A 168 -4.69 0.25 -6.20
N ALA A 169 -4.05 -0.37 -5.20
CA ALA A 169 -3.26 -1.58 -5.37
C ALA A 169 -4.10 -2.76 -5.84
N LEU A 170 -5.32 -2.94 -5.30
CA LEU A 170 -6.28 -3.93 -5.79
C LEU A 170 -6.70 -3.71 -7.25
N ARG A 171 -6.68 -2.45 -7.72
CA ARG A 171 -6.94 -2.07 -9.11
C ARG A 171 -5.71 -2.15 -10.02
N GLY A 172 -4.55 -2.55 -9.48
CA GLY A 172 -3.32 -2.77 -10.24
C GLY A 172 -2.23 -1.72 -10.06
N LYS A 173 -2.35 -0.79 -9.09
CA LYS A 173 -1.25 0.11 -8.73
C LYS A 173 -0.16 -0.67 -7.98
N CYS A 174 0.91 -1.04 -8.67
CA CYS A 174 2.07 -1.71 -8.10
C CYS A 174 3.34 -0.88 -8.37
N THR A 175 4.48 -1.32 -7.82
CA THR A 175 5.77 -0.70 -8.21
C THR A 175 6.11 -1.04 -9.65
N ASP A 176 6.35 -0.01 -10.46
CA ASP A 176 6.92 -0.15 -11.80
C ASP A 176 8.40 -0.56 -11.72
N TYR A 177 8.69 -1.83 -11.44
CA TYR A 177 10.04 -2.37 -11.59
C TYR A 177 10.06 -3.67 -12.39
N ARG A 178 9.95 -3.51 -13.71
CA ARG A 178 10.80 -4.24 -14.67
C ARG A 178 11.47 -3.25 -15.62
N GLN A 179 12.43 -2.49 -15.09
CA GLN A 179 13.52 -1.97 -15.91
C GLN A 179 14.48 -3.12 -16.27
N LEU A 180 13.98 -4.15 -16.95
CA LEU A 180 14.78 -5.27 -17.45
C LEU A 180 15.03 -5.18 -18.96
N ASP A 181 14.43 -4.21 -19.67
CA ASP A 181 14.60 -4.04 -21.13
C ASP A 181 15.38 -2.75 -21.51
N LEU A 182 16.09 -2.10 -20.58
CA LEU A 182 16.92 -0.92 -20.93
C LEU A 182 18.25 -1.31 -21.61
N PHE A 183 18.58 -2.61 -21.65
CA PHE A 183 19.75 -3.14 -22.36
C PHE A 183 19.35 -4.23 -23.36
N GLU A 184 18.30 -3.99 -24.15
CA GLU A 184 18.19 -4.71 -25.41
C GLU A 184 19.22 -4.06 -26.38
N PRO A 185 20.35 -4.73 -26.71
CA PRO A 185 21.24 -4.18 -27.71
C PRO A 185 20.46 -4.10 -29.01
N ALA A 186 20.26 -2.88 -29.52
CA ALA A 186 19.66 -2.67 -30.83
C ALA A 186 20.39 -3.54 -31.86
N ALA A 187 19.72 -4.58 -32.33
CA ALA A 187 20.20 -5.37 -33.45
C ALA A 187 20.31 -4.42 -34.66
N GLY A 188 21.54 -4.02 -35.01
CA GLY A 188 21.79 -3.33 -36.27
C GLY A 188 22.70 -2.09 -36.23
N PHE A 189 23.65 -1.96 -35.31
CA PHE A 189 24.78 -1.04 -35.56
C PHE A 189 25.84 -1.75 -36.40
N THR A 190 25.65 -1.78 -37.72
CA THR A 190 26.75 -2.04 -38.64
C THR A 190 27.68 -0.85 -38.57
N ALA A 191 28.87 -1.05 -37.98
CA ALA A 191 29.97 -0.11 -38.04
C ALA A 191 30.23 0.24 -39.52
N ILE A 192 29.92 1.47 -39.90
CA ILE A 192 30.35 2.02 -41.19
C ILE A 192 31.73 2.61 -40.93
N ASP A 193 32.72 2.08 -41.65
CA ASP A 193 34.10 2.54 -41.68
C ASP A 193 34.20 4.06 -41.75
N GLU A 194 34.72 4.69 -40.71
CA GLU A 194 35.36 6.00 -40.82
C GLU A 194 36.88 5.83 -40.55
N PRO A 195 37.75 6.16 -41.52
CA PRO A 195 39.19 6.05 -41.30
C PRO A 195 39.67 7.14 -40.34
N PHE A 196 40.41 6.71 -39.33
CA PHE A 196 41.08 7.54 -38.33
C PHE A 196 42.09 8.49 -39.00
N ILE A 197 41.84 9.81 -38.94
CA ILE A 197 42.81 10.83 -39.37
C ILE A 197 43.55 11.34 -38.12
N PRO A 198 44.84 11.05 -37.94
CA PRO A 198 45.61 11.61 -36.83
C PRO A 198 45.89 13.10 -37.07
N LEU A 199 45.55 13.94 -36.09
CA LEU A 199 45.88 15.36 -36.06
C LEU A 199 47.40 15.53 -35.95
N VAL A 200 48.04 15.98 -37.02
CA VAL A 200 49.45 16.40 -37.00
C VAL A 200 49.53 17.79 -36.36
N VAL A 201 50.04 17.84 -35.13
CA VAL A 201 50.44 19.08 -34.47
C VAL A 201 51.73 19.58 -35.15
N ARG A 202 51.68 20.77 -35.75
CA ARG A 202 52.90 21.47 -36.18
C ARG A 202 53.33 22.44 -35.08
N ALA A 203 54.62 22.35 -34.74
CA ALA A 203 55.37 23.22 -33.85
C ALA A 203 55.55 24.63 -34.42
#